data_AF-A0A382QX16-F1
#
_entry.id   AF-A0A382QX16-F1
#
_cell.length_a   1.000
_cell.length_b   1.000
_cell.length_c   1.000
_cell.angle_alpha   90.00
_cell.angle_beta   90.00
_cell.angle_gamma   90.00
#
_symmetry.space_group_name_H-M   'P 1'
#
loop_
_entity.id
_entity.type
_entity.pdbx_description
1 polymer ?
#
loop_
_entity_poly.entity_id
_entity_poly.type
_entity_poly.pdbx_seq_one_letter_code
_entity_poly.pdbx_strand_id
1 'polypeptide(L)'
;MASSRIVQRDFRDYRRDRFVDAQTSARARLAPTLLLTNEMGVSGDVREELGADDWARVEFDVPSAHVKSAEVLFYVKGLDATRDQPVRLLVNGHHLSHRPKLKRMLTGGWDRARIPARHLRKGLNEIVFCNGWLYIDPGPGGRSSRSFDGGKTWHVNALGGDGGTKGEYL
;
A
#
# COMPACT_ATOMS: atom_id res chain seq x y z
N MET A 1 -27.70 24.31 29.27
CA MET A 1 -26.85 23.90 28.14
C MET A 1 -27.52 22.70 27.47
N ALA A 2 -27.98 22.86 26.22
CA ALA A 2 -28.68 21.80 25.52
C ALA A 2 -27.67 20.78 24.97
N SER A 3 -27.82 19.51 25.37
CA SER A 3 -27.08 18.39 24.80
C SER A 3 -27.56 18.17 23.37
N SER A 4 -26.71 18.43 22.38
CA SER A 4 -26.97 18.06 20.99
C SER A 4 -26.82 16.55 20.85
N ARG A 5 -27.93 15.84 20.99
CA ARG A 5 -28.00 14.43 20.60
C ARG A 5 -27.84 14.36 19.08
N ILE A 6 -26.73 13.81 18.61
CA ILE A 6 -26.56 13.48 17.19
C ILE A 6 -27.63 12.42 16.85
N VAL A 7 -28.70 12.84 16.18
CA VAL A 7 -29.72 11.93 15.66
C VAL A 7 -29.26 11.50 14.26
N GLN A 8 -28.36 10.51 14.19
CA GLN A 8 -28.01 9.87 12.92
C GLN A 8 -29.19 9.02 12.45
N ARG A 9 -29.96 9.53 11.48
CA ARG A 9 -31.21 8.91 11.03
C ARG A 9 -31.05 7.71 10.09
N ASP A 10 -29.88 7.44 9.50
CA ASP A 10 -29.75 6.22 8.71
C ASP A 10 -28.32 5.68 8.58
N PHE A 11 -28.04 4.60 9.31
CA PHE A 11 -26.82 3.79 9.13
C PHE A 11 -26.89 2.89 7.89
N ARG A 12 -28.01 2.84 7.16
CA ARG A 12 -28.19 1.99 5.96
C ARG A 12 -27.63 2.63 4.71
N ASP A 13 -27.54 3.96 4.64
CA ASP A 13 -26.95 4.67 3.50
C ASP A 13 -25.44 4.48 3.39
N TYR A 14 -24.76 4.16 4.50
CA TYR A 14 -23.32 3.89 4.54
C TYR A 14 -22.94 2.42 4.33
N ARG A 15 -23.90 1.55 4.00
CA ARG A 15 -23.65 0.11 3.73
C ARG A 15 -23.61 -0.26 2.24
N ARG A 16 -23.45 0.72 1.36
CA ARG A 16 -23.41 0.51 -0.09
C ARG A 16 -21.99 0.73 -0.58
N ASP A 17 -21.34 -0.35 -0.99
CA ASP A 17 -20.35 -0.22 -2.06
C ASP A 17 -21.13 0.13 -3.34
N ARG A 18 -20.59 1.03 -4.17
CA ARG A 18 -21.23 1.50 -5.41
C ARG A 18 -21.59 0.38 -6.41
N PHE A 19 -21.08 -0.82 -6.20
CA PHE A 19 -21.36 -2.00 -7.03
C PHE A 19 -22.21 -3.08 -6.34
N VAL A 20 -22.68 -2.84 -5.11
CA VAL A 20 -23.51 -3.80 -4.37
C VAL A 20 -24.89 -3.21 -4.14
N ASP A 21 -25.86 -3.71 -4.90
CA ASP A 21 -27.27 -3.50 -4.60
C ASP A 21 -27.73 -4.50 -3.54
N ALA A 22 -27.91 -4.01 -2.32
CA ALA A 22 -28.37 -4.80 -1.18
C ALA A 22 -29.81 -5.34 -1.34
N GLN A 23 -30.60 -4.84 -2.29
CA GLN A 23 -31.97 -5.32 -2.55
C GLN A 23 -31.97 -6.59 -3.42
N THR A 24 -31.07 -6.67 -4.39
CA THR A 24 -30.90 -7.86 -5.26
C THR A 24 -29.88 -8.85 -4.71
N SER A 25 -29.04 -8.41 -3.77
CA SER A 25 -27.96 -9.21 -3.17
C SER A 25 -28.20 -9.50 -1.70
N ALA A 26 -29.36 -10.07 -1.35
CA ALA A 26 -29.73 -10.36 0.05
C ALA A 26 -28.72 -11.24 0.82
N ARG A 27 -27.79 -11.90 0.13
CA ARG A 27 -26.71 -12.72 0.70
C ARG A 27 -25.33 -12.05 0.65
N ALA A 28 -25.19 -10.87 0.04
CA ALA A 28 -23.92 -10.14 0.05
C ALA A 28 -23.58 -9.74 1.49
N ARG A 29 -22.33 -9.99 1.87
CA ARG A 29 -21.79 -9.60 3.18
C ARG A 29 -20.49 -8.87 2.95
N LEU A 30 -20.22 -7.87 3.78
CA LEU A 30 -18.91 -7.26 3.86
C LEU A 30 -17.90 -8.34 4.30
N ALA A 31 -16.79 -8.43 3.59
CA ALA A 31 -15.67 -9.24 4.03
C ALA A 31 -14.94 -8.48 5.15
N PRO A 32 -14.75 -9.07 6.33
CA PRO A 32 -13.89 -8.47 7.36
C PRO A 32 -12.51 -8.18 6.76
N THR A 33 -12.17 -6.90 6.66
CA THR A 33 -10.97 -6.43 5.99
C THR A 33 -10.25 -5.48 6.95
N LEU A 34 -8.93 -5.62 7.04
CA LEU A 34 -8.07 -4.74 7.80
C LEU A 34 -7.22 -3.96 6.80
N LEU A 35 -7.25 -2.64 6.91
CA LEU A 35 -6.31 -1.77 6.23
C LEU A 35 -5.09 -1.61 7.14
N LEU A 36 -3.90 -1.91 6.60
CA LEU A 36 -2.62 -1.72 7.28
C LEU A 36 -1.91 -0.57 6.57
N THR A 37 -1.57 0.46 7.34
CA THR A 37 -0.93 1.69 6.86
C THR A 37 0.29 1.98 7.72
N ASN A 38 1.41 2.30 7.10
CA ASN A 38 2.59 2.81 7.81
C ASN A 38 2.66 4.34 7.74
N GLU A 39 2.06 4.90 6.70
CA GLU A 39 1.98 6.30 6.39
C GLU A 39 1.12 7.07 7.41
N MET A 40 1.46 8.34 7.63
CA MET A 40 0.75 9.27 8.51
C MET A 40 -0.22 10.20 7.75
N GLY A 41 -0.22 10.12 6.42
CA GLY A 41 -1.01 10.97 5.54
C GLY A 41 -0.40 12.34 5.31
N VAL A 42 0.93 12.52 5.43
CA VAL A 42 1.58 13.81 5.12
C VAL A 42 1.80 13.93 3.62
N SER A 43 1.24 15.00 3.04
CA SER A 43 1.43 15.30 1.62
C SER A 43 2.76 16.03 1.41
N GLY A 44 3.79 15.30 1.00
CA GLY A 44 5.12 15.87 0.70
C GLY A 44 5.46 15.97 -0.80
N ASP A 45 4.72 15.26 -1.67
CA ASP A 45 5.09 15.03 -3.09
C ASP A 45 6.57 14.63 -3.28
N VAL A 46 7.13 13.90 -2.30
CA VAL A 46 8.53 13.46 -2.32
C VAL A 46 8.61 12.18 -3.13
N ARG A 47 9.18 12.28 -4.34
CA ARG A 47 9.37 11.15 -5.25
C ARG A 47 10.75 10.51 -5.09
N GLU A 48 10.81 9.21 -5.33
CA GLU A 48 12.05 8.46 -5.40
C GLU A 48 12.04 7.53 -6.62
N GLU A 49 13.07 7.62 -7.44
CA GLU A 49 13.33 6.67 -8.53
C GLU A 49 14.16 5.52 -7.99
N LEU A 50 13.72 4.30 -8.23
CA LEU A 50 14.46 3.09 -7.97
C LEU A 50 15.22 2.70 -9.25
N GLY A 51 16.55 2.87 -9.23
CA GLY A 51 17.46 2.33 -10.25
C GLY A 51 17.55 0.80 -10.23
N ALA A 52 18.53 0.26 -10.97
CA ALA A 52 18.70 -1.18 -11.12
C ALA A 52 19.05 -1.90 -9.80
N ASP A 53 19.87 -1.23 -8.97
CA ASP A 53 20.36 -1.75 -7.68
C ASP A 53 19.66 -1.10 -6.47
N ASP A 54 18.78 -0.12 -6.71
CA ASP A 54 18.01 0.56 -5.67
C ASP A 54 16.73 -0.19 -5.37
N TRP A 55 16.62 -0.73 -4.16
CA TRP A 55 15.43 -1.46 -3.73
C TRP A 55 14.82 -0.76 -2.53
N ALA A 56 13.50 -0.67 -2.50
CA ALA A 56 12.75 -0.15 -1.37
C ALA A 56 12.09 -1.31 -0.62
N ARG A 57 12.12 -1.29 0.71
CA ARG A 57 11.48 -2.29 1.56
C ARG A 57 10.57 -1.64 2.57
N VAL A 58 9.38 -2.20 2.70
CA VAL A 58 8.36 -1.81 3.68
C VAL A 58 8.01 -3.01 4.55
N GLU A 59 8.16 -2.86 5.85
CA GLU A 59 7.80 -3.86 6.85
C GLU A 59 6.41 -3.60 7.44
N PHE A 60 5.63 -4.66 7.69
CA PHE A 60 4.28 -4.55 8.25
C PHE A 60 3.89 -5.80 9.04
N ASP A 61 3.03 -5.62 10.05
CA ASP A 61 2.59 -6.70 10.92
C ASP A 61 1.21 -7.22 10.51
N VAL A 62 1.12 -8.53 10.25
CA VAL A 62 -0.14 -9.22 9.97
C VAL A 62 -0.64 -9.90 11.27
N PRO A 63 -1.79 -9.50 11.83
CA PRO A 63 -2.21 -9.94 13.16
C PRO A 63 -2.71 -11.40 13.20
N SER A 64 -3.02 -12.00 12.05
CA SER A 64 -3.65 -13.33 11.96
C SER A 64 -2.96 -14.23 10.95
N ALA A 65 -2.85 -15.51 11.26
CA ALA A 65 -2.41 -16.55 10.32
C ALA A 65 -3.49 -16.91 9.27
N HIS A 66 -4.74 -16.49 9.46
CA HIS A 66 -5.88 -16.90 8.64
C HIS A 66 -6.24 -15.88 7.54
N VAL A 67 -5.23 -15.28 6.90
CA VAL A 67 -5.46 -14.38 5.76
C VAL A 67 -5.98 -15.19 4.58
N LYS A 68 -7.13 -14.78 4.01
CA LYS A 68 -7.69 -15.42 2.79
C LYS A 68 -7.17 -14.79 1.50
N SER A 69 -6.96 -13.48 1.54
CA SER A 69 -6.43 -12.68 0.44
C SER A 69 -5.92 -11.35 0.98
N ALA A 70 -4.95 -10.77 0.28
CA ALA A 70 -4.51 -9.41 0.51
C ALA A 70 -4.25 -8.71 -0.83
N GLU A 71 -4.33 -7.38 -0.82
CA GLU A 71 -3.85 -6.52 -1.89
C GLU A 71 -2.86 -5.53 -1.25
N VAL A 72 -1.74 -5.27 -1.93
CA VAL A 72 -0.93 -4.08 -1.67
C VAL A 72 -1.48 -2.96 -2.54
N LEU A 73 -1.62 -1.79 -1.94
CA LEU A 73 -1.87 -0.52 -2.61
C LEU A 73 -0.58 0.30 -2.46
N PHE A 74 -0.13 0.92 -3.54
CA PHE A 74 1.07 1.76 -3.53
C PHE A 74 0.91 2.93 -4.49
N TYR A 75 1.50 4.07 -4.15
CA TYR A 75 1.30 5.32 -4.87
C TYR A 75 2.38 5.53 -5.94
N VAL A 76 1.94 5.77 -7.19
CA VAL A 76 2.83 5.92 -8.34
C VAL A 76 2.54 7.18 -9.17
N LYS A 77 1.70 8.10 -8.66
CA LYS A 77 1.27 9.35 -9.33
C LYS A 77 0.87 9.15 -10.80
N GLY A 78 0.04 8.15 -11.07
CA GLY A 78 -0.53 7.90 -12.41
C GLY A 78 0.30 6.95 -13.28
N LEU A 79 -0.17 6.69 -14.51
CA LEU A 79 0.31 5.57 -15.34
C LEU A 79 1.61 5.83 -16.08
N ASP A 80 1.91 7.08 -16.39
CA ASP A 80 3.05 7.42 -17.25
C ASP A 80 4.36 6.97 -16.58
N ALA A 81 4.40 6.95 -15.25
CA ALA A 81 5.56 6.52 -14.48
C ALA A 81 5.79 4.99 -14.42
N THR A 82 4.79 4.16 -14.74
CA THR A 82 4.86 2.69 -14.53
C THR A 82 4.62 1.85 -15.78
N ARG A 83 4.18 2.46 -16.90
CA ARG A 83 3.84 1.72 -18.12
C ARG A 83 5.05 1.04 -18.77
N ASP A 84 6.15 1.78 -18.86
CA ASP A 84 7.34 1.33 -19.61
C ASP A 84 8.39 0.68 -18.69
N GLN A 85 8.33 0.98 -17.38
CA GLN A 85 9.13 0.35 -16.32
C GLN A 85 8.23 0.01 -15.11
N PRO A 86 7.55 -1.16 -15.13
CA PRO A 86 6.66 -1.53 -14.04
C PRO A 86 7.46 -1.87 -12.78
N VAL A 87 6.94 -1.45 -11.63
CA VAL A 87 7.50 -1.80 -10.33
C VAL A 87 7.42 -3.31 -10.14
N ARG A 88 8.55 -3.93 -9.83
CA ARG A 88 8.60 -5.35 -9.45
C ARG A 88 8.43 -5.46 -7.94
N LEU A 89 7.69 -6.47 -7.51
CA LEU A 89 7.32 -6.65 -6.11
C LEU A 89 7.77 -8.02 -5.64
N LEU A 90 8.36 -8.08 -4.44
CA LEU A 90 8.57 -9.30 -3.68
C LEU A 90 7.82 -9.19 -2.35
N VAL A 91 7.18 -10.27 -1.92
CA VAL A 91 6.58 -10.38 -0.59
C VAL A 91 7.27 -11.51 0.14
N ASN A 92 7.97 -11.20 1.23
CA ASN A 92 8.81 -12.17 1.96
C ASN A 92 9.69 -13.00 1.01
N GLY A 93 10.35 -12.34 0.05
CA GLY A 93 11.18 -12.98 -0.98
C GLY A 93 10.45 -13.62 -2.17
N HIS A 94 9.11 -13.71 -2.16
CA HIS A 94 8.34 -14.27 -3.27
C HIS A 94 7.93 -13.20 -4.28
N HIS A 95 8.33 -13.37 -5.55
CA HIS A 95 7.91 -12.49 -6.63
C HIS A 95 6.39 -12.45 -6.81
N LEU A 96 5.84 -11.25 -6.96
CA LEU A 96 4.48 -11.04 -7.42
C LEU A 96 4.46 -10.75 -8.92
N SER A 97 3.54 -11.40 -9.63
CA SER A 97 3.22 -11.02 -11.00
C SER A 97 2.39 -9.73 -10.97
N HIS A 98 3.04 -8.59 -11.16
CA HIS A 98 2.39 -7.29 -11.26
C HIS A 98 2.44 -6.75 -12.70
N ARG A 99 1.31 -6.20 -13.14
CA ARG A 99 1.19 -5.40 -14.36
C ARG A 99 0.19 -4.28 -14.05
N PRO A 100 0.55 -3.01 -14.25
CA PRO A 100 -0.37 -1.89 -14.01
C PRO A 100 -1.68 -2.09 -14.78
N LYS A 101 -2.81 -1.96 -14.08
CA LYS A 101 -4.15 -2.10 -14.69
C LYS A 101 -4.91 -0.80 -14.56
N LEU A 102 -4.91 -0.03 -15.65
CA LEU A 102 -5.57 1.28 -15.79
C LEU A 102 -6.98 1.32 -15.20
N LYS A 103 -7.82 0.35 -15.57
CA LYS A 103 -9.23 0.24 -15.10
C LYS A 103 -9.38 -0.08 -13.61
N ARG A 104 -8.29 -0.50 -12.95
CA ARG A 104 -8.27 -0.90 -11.53
C ARG A 104 -7.46 0.07 -10.65
N MET A 105 -6.80 1.07 -11.22
CA MET A 105 -6.18 2.11 -10.41
C MET A 105 -7.24 2.86 -9.63
N LEU A 106 -6.95 3.18 -8.38
CA LEU A 106 -7.83 4.04 -7.60
C LEU A 106 -7.65 5.48 -8.07
N THR A 107 -8.66 6.31 -7.83
CA THR A 107 -8.57 7.76 -8.06
C THR A 107 -7.31 8.31 -7.38
N GLY A 108 -6.55 9.14 -8.09
CA GLY A 108 -5.39 9.84 -7.51
C GLY A 108 -4.01 9.26 -7.84
N GLY A 109 -3.91 8.07 -8.45
CA GLY A 109 -2.62 7.53 -8.91
C GLY A 109 -2.07 6.35 -8.11
N TRP A 110 -2.94 5.62 -7.40
CA TRP A 110 -2.60 4.39 -6.69
C TRP A 110 -2.70 3.18 -7.62
N ASP A 111 -1.64 2.38 -7.63
CA ASP A 111 -1.64 1.05 -8.24
C ASP A 111 -1.85 -0.03 -7.17
N ARG A 112 -2.07 -1.27 -7.62
CA ARG A 112 -2.30 -2.40 -6.73
C ARG A 112 -1.76 -3.71 -7.27
N ALA A 113 -1.39 -4.60 -6.35
CA ALA A 113 -1.09 -6.00 -6.68
C ALA A 113 -1.76 -6.94 -5.67
N ARG A 114 -2.27 -8.07 -6.15
CA ARG A 114 -2.81 -9.11 -5.26
C ARG A 114 -1.64 -9.88 -4.65
N ILE A 115 -1.66 -10.02 -3.33
CA ILE A 115 -0.73 -10.87 -2.58
C ILE A 115 -1.40 -12.22 -2.33
N PRO A 116 -0.83 -13.33 -2.84
CA PRO A 116 -1.26 -14.67 -2.46
C PRO A 116 -1.11 -14.85 -0.95
N ALA A 117 -2.17 -15.29 -0.26
CA ALA A 117 -2.16 -15.47 1.20
C ALA A 117 -1.03 -16.37 1.70
N ARG A 118 -0.63 -17.37 0.91
CA ARG A 118 0.50 -18.27 1.19
C ARG A 118 1.86 -17.57 1.27
N HIS A 119 2.00 -16.35 0.76
CA HIS A 119 3.23 -15.56 0.87
C HIS A 119 3.26 -14.74 2.15
N LEU A 120 2.16 -14.67 2.90
CA LEU A 120 2.06 -13.93 4.16
C LEU A 120 2.17 -14.90 5.35
N ARG A 121 2.70 -14.38 6.45
CA ARG A 121 2.78 -15.07 7.75
C ARG A 121 2.18 -14.20 8.85
N LYS A 122 1.81 -14.80 9.99
CA LYS A 122 1.46 -14.03 11.19
C LYS A 122 2.70 -13.29 11.70
N GLY A 123 2.54 -12.04 12.13
CA GLY A 123 3.62 -11.17 12.60
C GLY A 123 4.26 -10.38 11.47
N LEU A 124 5.57 -10.16 11.56
CA LEU A 124 6.32 -9.29 10.66
C LEU A 124 6.43 -9.88 9.25
N ASN A 125 6.03 -9.10 8.25
CA ASN A 125 6.17 -9.34 6.82
C ASN A 125 6.90 -8.17 6.18
N GLU A 126 7.43 -8.39 4.99
CA GLU A 126 8.02 -7.34 4.17
C GLU A 126 7.49 -7.37 2.73
N ILE A 127 7.38 -6.18 2.13
CA ILE A 127 7.29 -6.00 0.69
C ILE A 127 8.55 -5.29 0.22
N VAL A 128 9.17 -5.82 -0.83
CA VAL A 128 10.29 -5.17 -1.52
C VAL A 128 9.82 -4.73 -2.90
N PHE A 129 10.06 -3.46 -3.21
CA PHE A 129 9.83 -2.83 -4.50
C PHE A 129 11.18 -2.71 -5.21
N CYS A 130 11.22 -3.10 -6.48
CA CYS A 130 12.40 -2.95 -7.32
C CYS A 130 12.00 -2.24 -8.62
N ASN A 131 12.80 -1.25 -9.00
CA ASN A 131 12.60 -0.40 -10.18
C ASN A 131 11.34 0.49 -10.08
N GLY A 132 11.32 1.54 -10.90
CA GLY A 132 10.18 2.44 -11.04
C GLY A 132 10.19 3.57 -10.03
N TRP A 133 9.03 4.19 -9.81
CA TRP A 133 8.90 5.36 -8.95
C TRP A 133 8.04 5.04 -7.73
N LEU A 134 8.52 5.47 -6.56
CA LEU A 134 7.76 5.46 -5.32
C LEU A 134 7.63 6.88 -4.78
N TYR A 135 6.68 7.04 -3.88
CA TYR A 135 6.48 8.29 -3.15
C TYR A 135 6.64 8.06 -1.67
N ILE A 136 7.09 9.09 -0.99
CA ILE A 136 7.41 9.06 0.43
C ILE A 136 6.45 9.99 1.16
N ASP A 137 5.85 9.47 2.22
CA ASP A 137 5.19 10.22 3.28
C ASP A 137 6.25 10.64 4.31
N PRO A 138 6.66 11.92 4.36
CA PRO A 138 7.71 12.36 5.26
C PRO A 138 7.24 12.34 6.72
N GLY A 139 8.05 11.78 7.60
CA GLY A 139 7.69 11.63 9.01
C GLY A 139 8.77 10.92 9.83
N PRO A 140 8.44 10.49 11.06
CA PRO A 140 9.39 9.76 11.91
C PRO A 140 9.93 8.46 11.28
N GLY A 141 9.12 7.83 10.41
CA GLY A 141 9.46 6.61 9.69
C GLY A 141 9.74 5.41 10.61
N GLY A 142 10.41 4.40 10.06
CA GLY A 142 10.92 3.25 10.80
C GLY A 142 10.50 1.88 10.28
N ARG A 143 9.53 1.81 9.37
CA ARG A 143 9.13 0.58 8.68
C ARG A 143 9.58 0.55 7.22
N SER A 144 10.01 1.69 6.69
CA SER A 144 10.60 1.80 5.36
C SER A 144 12.12 1.87 5.39
N SER A 145 12.75 1.17 4.47
CA SER A 145 14.20 1.16 4.28
C SER A 145 14.56 1.08 2.81
N ARG A 146 15.72 1.62 2.45
CA ARG A 146 16.26 1.58 1.10
C ARG A 146 17.55 0.78 1.06
N SER A 147 17.75 0.03 0.00
CA SER A 147 19.01 -0.61 -0.36
C SER A 147 19.57 0.06 -1.61
N PHE A 148 20.89 0.19 -1.67
CA PHE A 148 21.62 0.72 -2.82
C PHE A 148 22.49 -0.36 -3.50
N ASP A 149 22.37 -1.63 -3.07
CA ASP A 149 23.25 -2.73 -3.47
C ASP A 149 22.48 -4.03 -3.79
N GLY A 150 21.23 -3.89 -4.25
CA GLY A 150 20.38 -5.01 -4.64
C GLY A 150 19.87 -5.83 -3.46
N GLY A 151 19.60 -5.18 -2.33
CA GLY A 151 18.99 -5.78 -1.14
C GLY A 151 19.98 -6.45 -0.17
N LYS A 152 21.29 -6.20 -0.30
CA LYS A 152 22.29 -6.77 0.62
C LYS A 152 22.38 -5.96 1.92
N THR A 153 22.33 -4.64 1.82
CA THR A 153 22.28 -3.72 2.95
C THR A 153 21.02 -2.86 2.91
N TRP A 154 20.52 -2.46 4.08
CA TRP A 154 19.27 -1.71 4.23
C TRP A 154 19.48 -0.51 5.15
N HIS A 155 19.09 0.66 4.67
CA HIS A 155 19.21 1.94 5.33
C HIS A 155 17.82 2.46 5.67
N VAL A 156 17.49 2.49 6.97
CA VAL A 156 16.27 3.12 7.47
C VAL A 156 16.48 4.63 7.47
N ASN A 157 15.42 5.40 7.20
CA ASN A 157 15.45 6.87 7.27
C ASN A 157 16.47 7.52 6.31
N ALA A 158 16.77 6.83 5.21
CA ALA A 158 17.64 7.29 4.14
C ALA A 158 16.90 7.25 2.79
N LEU A 159 15.69 7.81 2.76
CA LEU A 159 14.81 7.83 1.61
C LEU A 159 15.00 9.14 0.82
N GLY A 160 14.38 9.22 -0.35
CA GLY A 160 14.38 10.40 -1.23
C GLY A 160 15.64 10.47 -2.09
N GLY A 161 15.65 11.42 -3.03
CA GLY A 161 16.74 11.55 -4.01
C GLY A 161 18.11 11.85 -3.40
N ASP A 162 18.16 12.45 -2.21
CA ASP A 162 19.39 12.78 -1.47
C ASP A 162 19.73 11.76 -0.37
N GLY A 163 18.88 10.75 -0.14
CA GLY A 163 19.03 9.79 0.96
C GLY A 163 18.94 10.41 2.35
N GLY A 164 18.41 11.63 2.49
CA GLY A 164 18.26 12.35 3.76
C GLY A 164 16.85 12.34 4.33
N THR A 165 15.88 11.79 3.59
CA THR A 165 14.46 11.84 3.96
C THR A 165 14.11 10.71 4.92
N LYS A 166 13.46 11.07 6.03
CA LYS A 166 12.77 10.14 6.92
C LYS A 166 11.30 10.03 6.52
N GLY A 167 10.73 8.84 6.64
CA GLY A 167 9.33 8.65 6.29
C GLY A 167 8.99 7.20 5.97
N GLU A 168 7.88 7.04 5.28
CA GLU A 168 7.36 5.76 4.83
C GLU A 168 7.05 5.80 3.33
N TYR A 169 7.32 4.71 2.61
CA TYR A 169 6.84 4.58 1.23
C TYR A 169 5.32 4.44 1.19
N LEU A 170 4.70 5.12 0.23
CA LEU A 170 3.27 5.14 -0.04
C LEU A 170 2.82 4.03 -0.99
#